data_AF-A0A8C3TBZ1-F1
#
_entry.id   AF-A0A8C3TBZ1-F1
#
_cell.length_a   1.000
_cell.length_b   1.000
_cell.length_c   1.000
_cell.angle_alpha   90.00
_cell.angle_beta   90.00
_cell.angle_gamma   90.00
#
_symmetry.space_group_name_H-M   'P 1'
#
loop_
_entity.id
_entity.type
_entity.pdbx_description
1 polymer ?
#
loop_
_entity_poly.entity_id
_entity_poly.type
_entity_poly.pdbx_seq_one_letter_code
_entity_poly.pdbx_strand_id
1 'polypeptide(L)'
;VLQRVQVFTLAQSQSETSPACFALPGSGVNDWLYLCIAQFEPDSANYIRVHHQTYEDIDKHAKYDLLRSTRHFGGMVWYLVNRKKTDGLLINMIQRNVMDDATCLINLYHMLYPDCQSAKAAKEQEVHGIDLIKVFMKTESKKVGYIELALQAYQEALASSAAL
;
A
#
# COMPACT_ATOMS: atom_id res chain seq x y z
N VAL A 1 6.11 -3.33 -35.01
CA VAL A 1 6.91 -4.34 -34.28
C VAL A 1 8.36 -3.87 -34.11
N LEU A 2 9.03 -3.42 -35.18
CA LEU A 2 10.44 -2.98 -35.12
C LEU A 2 10.72 -1.73 -34.27
N GLN A 3 9.79 -0.77 -34.15
CA GLN A 3 9.97 0.41 -33.29
C GLN A 3 9.82 0.14 -31.77
N ARG A 4 9.17 -0.98 -31.38
CA ARG A 4 9.07 -1.36 -29.95
C ARG A 4 10.33 -2.08 -29.44
N VAL A 5 11.10 -2.68 -30.35
CA VAL A 5 12.35 -3.37 -30.02
C VAL A 5 13.48 -2.36 -29.76
N GLN A 6 13.50 -1.21 -30.45
CA GLN A 6 14.55 -0.20 -30.26
C GLN A 6 14.54 0.47 -28.87
N VAL A 7 13.37 0.61 -28.23
CA VAL A 7 13.30 1.12 -26.84
C VAL A 7 13.95 0.14 -25.87
N PHE A 8 13.92 -1.15 -26.19
CA PHE A 8 14.46 -2.22 -25.34
C PHE A 8 15.99 -2.35 -25.46
N THR A 9 16.56 -2.05 -26.62
CA THR A 9 18.03 -2.12 -26.82
C THR A 9 18.77 -1.00 -26.07
N LEU A 10 18.14 0.16 -25.87
CA LEU A 10 18.70 1.24 -25.03
C LEU A 10 18.56 0.96 -23.53
N ALA A 11 17.52 0.21 -23.12
CA ALA A 11 17.30 -0.13 -21.71
C ALA A 11 18.21 -1.26 -21.20
N GLN A 12 18.72 -2.12 -22.09
CA GLN A 12 19.67 -3.19 -21.73
C GLN A 12 21.14 -2.75 -21.77
N SER A 13 21.48 -1.60 -22.38
CA SER A 13 22.87 -1.13 -22.48
C SER A 13 23.31 -0.23 -21.32
N GLN A 14 22.44 0.07 -20.35
CA GLN A 14 22.79 0.84 -19.16
C GLN A 14 22.72 -0.05 -17.92
N SER A 15 23.78 -0.83 -17.74
CA SER A 15 24.28 -1.11 -16.40
C SER A 15 24.48 0.23 -15.67
N GLU A 16 24.01 0.32 -14.43
CA GLU A 16 24.35 1.40 -13.48
C GLU A 16 23.83 2.81 -13.81
N THR A 17 22.52 3.09 -13.73
CA THR A 17 22.09 4.44 -13.36
C THR A 17 20.76 4.47 -12.57
N SER A 18 20.76 5.39 -11.61
CA SER A 18 19.72 5.90 -10.71
C SER A 18 18.24 5.77 -11.14
N PRO A 19 17.26 5.65 -10.20
CA PRO A 19 15.85 5.31 -10.46
C PRO A 19 15.05 6.33 -11.27
N ALA A 20 15.64 7.48 -11.62
CA ALA A 20 14.98 8.56 -12.33
C ALA A 20 14.80 8.30 -13.84
N CYS A 21 15.51 7.34 -14.43
CA CYS A 21 15.56 7.19 -15.90
C CYS A 21 14.39 6.43 -16.53
N PHE A 22 13.48 5.83 -15.76
CA PHE A 22 12.33 5.10 -16.32
C PHE A 22 11.05 5.93 -16.43
N ALA A 23 11.07 7.20 -15.98
CA ALA A 23 9.93 8.10 -16.13
C ALA A 23 10.02 8.83 -17.49
N LEU A 24 9.19 8.44 -18.45
CA LEU A 24 8.83 9.37 -19.53
C LEU A 24 8.16 10.59 -18.86
N PRO A 25 8.58 11.83 -19.17
CA PRO A 25 7.96 13.01 -18.58
C PRO A 25 6.49 13.06 -19.01
N GLY A 26 5.58 12.74 -18.07
CA GLY A 26 4.13 12.80 -18.27
C GLY A 26 3.37 11.47 -18.23
N SER A 27 4.02 10.30 -18.15
CA SER A 27 3.31 9.01 -17.99
C SER A 27 3.07 8.69 -16.51
N GLY A 28 1.83 8.34 -16.15
CA GLY A 28 1.45 8.06 -14.77
C GLY A 28 2.09 6.77 -14.23
N VAL A 29 2.14 6.63 -12.90
CA VAL A 29 2.56 5.38 -12.21
C VAL A 29 1.69 4.17 -12.63
N ASN A 30 0.53 4.38 -13.22
CA ASN A 30 -0.26 3.27 -13.75
C ASN A 30 0.27 2.75 -15.09
N ASP A 31 0.86 3.61 -15.91
CA ASP A 31 1.22 3.25 -17.29
C ASP A 31 2.38 2.26 -17.33
N TRP A 32 3.35 2.40 -16.42
CA TRP A 32 4.48 1.46 -16.36
C TRP A 32 4.05 0.07 -15.84
N LEU A 33 3.06 -0.01 -14.94
CA LEU A 33 2.52 -1.28 -14.45
C LEU A 33 1.85 -2.06 -15.59
N TYR A 34 1.06 -1.35 -16.41
CA TYR A 34 0.41 -1.94 -17.58
C TYR A 34 1.45 -2.41 -18.60
N LEU A 35 2.50 -1.62 -18.84
CA LEU A 35 3.61 -2.04 -19.71
C LEU A 35 4.32 -3.28 -19.14
N CYS A 36 4.54 -3.38 -17.83
CA CYS A 36 5.17 -4.55 -17.23
C CYS A 36 4.34 -5.82 -17.41
N ILE A 37 3.02 -5.77 -17.23
CA ILE A 37 2.13 -6.91 -17.50
C ILE A 37 2.19 -7.34 -18.97
N ALA A 38 2.29 -6.39 -19.91
CA ALA A 38 2.30 -6.69 -21.33
C ALA A 38 3.64 -7.27 -21.83
N GLN A 39 4.75 -6.96 -21.14
CA GLN A 39 6.10 -7.32 -21.58
C GLN A 39 6.69 -8.53 -20.87
N PHE A 40 6.28 -8.79 -19.64
CA PHE A 40 6.89 -9.81 -18.80
C PHE A 40 5.87 -10.82 -18.29
N GLU A 41 6.30 -12.07 -18.15
CA GLU A 41 5.52 -13.08 -17.45
C GLU A 41 5.44 -12.75 -15.94
N PRO A 42 4.34 -13.09 -15.27
CA PRO A 42 4.10 -12.72 -13.87
C PRO A 42 5.13 -13.32 -12.90
N ASP A 43 5.73 -14.46 -13.24
CA ASP A 43 6.76 -15.13 -12.43
C ASP A 43 8.19 -14.70 -12.78
N SER A 44 8.34 -13.81 -13.77
CA SER A 44 9.66 -13.33 -14.15
C SER A 44 10.25 -12.42 -13.06
N ALA A 45 11.56 -12.56 -12.82
CA ALA A 45 12.28 -11.73 -11.86
C ALA A 45 12.14 -10.23 -12.15
N ASN A 46 12.07 -9.85 -13.43
CA ASN A 46 11.86 -8.45 -13.83
C ASN A 46 10.45 -7.96 -13.49
N TYR A 47 9.41 -8.76 -13.73
CA TYR A 47 8.05 -8.39 -13.33
C TYR A 47 7.97 -8.10 -11.84
N ILE A 48 8.49 -9.02 -11.02
CA ILE A 48 8.50 -8.90 -9.56
C ILE A 48 9.30 -7.68 -9.11
N ARG A 49 10.51 -7.49 -9.66
CA ARG A 49 11.40 -6.38 -9.30
C ARG A 49 10.73 -5.02 -9.53
N VAL A 50 10.13 -4.81 -10.72
CA VAL A 50 9.54 -3.51 -11.04
C VAL A 50 8.29 -3.26 -10.18
N HIS A 51 7.44 -4.28 -9.97
CA HIS A 51 6.27 -4.16 -9.07
C HIS A 51 6.68 -3.77 -7.65
N HIS A 52 7.64 -4.50 -7.06
CA HIS A 52 8.12 -4.21 -5.72
C HIS A 52 8.72 -2.82 -5.60
N GLN A 53 9.57 -2.42 -6.56
CA GLN A 53 10.23 -1.12 -6.55
C GLN A 53 9.22 0.01 -6.52
N THR A 54 8.16 -0.09 -7.31
CA THR A 54 7.19 1.00 -7.31
C THR A 54 6.21 0.97 -6.16
N TYR A 55 5.88 -0.20 -5.61
CA TYR A 55 5.13 -0.25 -4.35
C TYR A 55 5.91 0.44 -3.23
N GLU A 56 7.22 0.28 -3.18
CA GLU A 56 8.09 1.00 -2.25
C GLU A 56 8.08 2.52 -2.51
N ASP A 57 8.14 2.95 -3.77
CA ASP A 57 8.07 4.37 -4.11
C ASP A 57 6.71 4.99 -3.76
N ILE A 58 5.61 4.26 -3.96
CA ILE A 58 4.26 4.70 -3.58
C ILE A 58 4.16 4.86 -2.06
N ASP A 59 4.63 3.86 -1.32
CA ASP A 59 4.61 3.87 0.15
C ASP A 59 5.45 5.04 0.70
N LYS A 60 6.64 5.26 0.13
CA LYS A 60 7.54 6.35 0.51
C LYS A 60 6.91 7.74 0.33
N HIS A 61 6.10 7.94 -0.70
CA HIS A 61 5.45 9.22 -0.98
C HIS A 61 3.97 9.27 -0.55
N ALA A 62 3.46 8.22 0.11
CA ALA A 62 2.06 8.05 0.50
C ALA A 62 1.04 8.27 -0.65
N LYS A 63 1.40 7.93 -1.89
CA LYS A 63 0.58 8.16 -3.10
C LYS A 63 -0.33 6.97 -3.47
N TYR A 64 -1.02 6.40 -2.48
CA TYR A 64 -1.83 5.18 -2.66
C TYR A 64 -3.03 5.38 -3.60
N ASP A 65 -3.50 6.62 -3.76
CA ASP A 65 -4.60 6.98 -4.68
C ASP A 65 -4.35 6.59 -6.12
N LEU A 66 -3.09 6.64 -6.56
CA LEU A 66 -2.73 6.33 -7.94
C LEU A 66 -3.18 4.91 -8.32
N LEU A 67 -3.09 3.97 -7.37
CA LEU A 67 -3.42 2.57 -7.61
C LEU A 67 -4.83 2.19 -7.15
N ARG A 68 -5.54 3.01 -6.36
CA ARG A 68 -6.74 2.59 -5.63
C ARG A 68 -7.88 2.10 -6.52
N SER A 69 -8.05 2.69 -7.70
CA SER A 69 -9.07 2.28 -8.67
C SER A 69 -8.49 1.42 -9.80
N THR A 70 -7.40 0.70 -9.53
CA THR A 70 -6.72 -0.14 -10.52
C THR A 70 -6.62 -1.58 -10.03
N ARG A 71 -6.44 -2.50 -10.98
CA ARG A 71 -6.16 -3.91 -10.70
C ARG A 71 -4.90 -4.14 -9.85
N HIS A 72 -4.02 -3.14 -9.76
CA HIS A 72 -2.73 -3.24 -9.07
C HIS A 72 -2.83 -2.94 -7.58
N PHE A 73 -3.97 -2.41 -7.10
CA PHE A 73 -4.17 -2.11 -5.68
C PHE A 73 -3.99 -3.36 -4.81
N GLY A 74 -4.64 -4.46 -5.17
CA GLY A 74 -4.55 -5.71 -4.40
C GLY A 74 -3.12 -6.24 -4.28
N GLY A 75 -2.34 -6.19 -5.37
CA GLY A 75 -0.94 -6.58 -5.37
C GLY A 75 -0.07 -5.71 -4.44
N MET A 76 -0.33 -4.40 -4.43
CA MET A 76 0.34 -3.47 -3.51
C MET A 76 -0.01 -3.77 -2.05
N VAL A 77 -1.28 -3.94 -1.72
CA VAL A 77 -1.72 -4.26 -0.35
C VAL A 77 -1.09 -5.57 0.11
N TRP A 78 -1.12 -6.61 -0.72
CA TRP A 78 -0.50 -7.90 -0.42
C TRP A 78 1.00 -7.77 -0.16
N TYR A 79 1.71 -7.01 -0.99
CA TYR A 79 3.14 -6.74 -0.82
C TYR A 79 3.43 -6.05 0.52
N LEU A 80 2.68 -4.99 0.85
CA LEU A 80 2.87 -4.21 2.07
C LEU A 80 2.59 -5.03 3.33
N VAL A 81 1.53 -5.85 3.34
CA VAL A 81 1.19 -6.71 4.49
C VAL A 81 2.25 -7.79 4.70
N ASN A 82 2.73 -8.44 3.63
CA ASN A 82 3.80 -9.43 3.72
C ASN A 82 5.12 -8.84 4.24
N ARG A 83 5.39 -7.56 3.94
CA ARG A 83 6.58 -6.85 4.44
C ARG A 83 6.37 -6.19 5.81
N LYS A 84 5.18 -6.34 6.43
CA LYS A 84 4.78 -5.65 7.67
C LYS A 84 4.94 -4.12 7.57
N LYS A 85 4.65 -3.54 6.40
CA LYS A 85 4.66 -2.10 6.11
C LYS A 85 3.24 -1.57 5.90
N THR A 86 2.33 -1.88 6.83
CA THR A 86 0.91 -1.51 6.71
C THR A 86 0.58 -0.13 7.28
N ASP A 87 1.49 0.44 8.10
CA ASP A 87 1.26 1.70 8.81
C ASP A 87 0.89 2.86 7.87
N GLY A 88 1.65 3.05 6.78
CA GLY A 88 1.42 4.16 5.85
C GLY A 88 0.08 4.07 5.14
N LEU A 89 -0.28 2.86 4.69
CA LEU A 89 -1.56 2.58 4.05
C LEU A 89 -2.73 2.77 5.03
N LEU A 90 -2.58 2.29 6.27
CA LEU A 90 -3.59 2.43 7.31
C LEU A 90 -3.89 3.89 7.64
N ILE A 91 -2.84 4.71 7.78
CA ILE A 91 -2.98 6.16 7.99
C ILE A 91 -3.74 6.81 6.83
N ASN A 92 -3.40 6.44 5.58
CA ASN A 92 -4.07 6.97 4.40
C ASN A 92 -5.57 6.62 4.36
N MET A 93 -5.94 5.41 4.78
CA MET A 93 -7.36 4.99 4.86
C MET A 93 -8.12 5.78 5.94
N ILE A 94 -7.52 5.98 7.12
CA ILE A 94 -8.13 6.75 8.21
C ILE A 94 -8.33 8.22 7.79
N GLN A 95 -7.31 8.85 7.21
CA GLN A 95 -7.38 10.24 6.73
C GLN A 95 -8.45 10.46 5.65
N ARG A 96 -8.87 9.41 4.95
CA ARG A 96 -9.90 9.44 3.92
C ARG A 96 -11.28 9.03 4.41
N ASN A 97 -11.43 8.78 5.71
CA ASN A 97 -12.66 8.33 6.33
C ASN A 97 -13.16 6.97 5.82
N VAL A 98 -12.29 6.13 5.23
CA VAL A 98 -12.63 4.76 4.77
C VAL A 98 -12.23 3.75 5.84
N MET A 99 -12.99 3.75 6.94
CA MET A 99 -12.71 2.92 8.11
C MET A 99 -12.96 1.43 7.89
N ASP A 100 -13.96 1.08 7.07
CA ASP A 100 -14.25 -0.33 6.76
C ASP A 100 -13.06 -0.99 6.06
N ASP A 101 -12.43 -0.29 5.11
CA ASP A 101 -11.22 -0.75 4.43
C ASP A 101 -10.03 -0.86 5.41
N ALA A 102 -9.91 0.08 6.35
CA ALA A 102 -8.87 0.04 7.39
C ALA A 102 -9.03 -1.18 8.30
N THR A 103 -10.25 -1.50 8.72
CA THR A 103 -10.56 -2.72 9.49
C THR A 103 -10.31 -3.98 8.66
N CYS A 104 -10.68 -3.99 7.37
CA CYS A 104 -10.39 -5.10 6.46
C CYS A 104 -8.88 -5.34 6.28
N LEU A 105 -8.08 -4.28 6.21
CA LEU A 105 -6.61 -4.38 6.14
C LEU A 105 -6.02 -5.06 7.37
N ILE A 106 -6.51 -4.73 8.56
CA ILE A 106 -6.06 -5.35 9.82
C ILE A 106 -6.52 -6.81 9.90
N ASN A 107 -7.74 -7.10 9.48
CA ASN A 107 -8.21 -8.49 9.39
C ASN A 107 -7.35 -9.31 8.43
N LEU A 108 -6.97 -8.75 7.28
CA LEU A 108 -6.03 -9.39 6.36
C LEU A 108 -4.67 -9.64 7.01
N TYR A 109 -4.16 -8.67 7.79
CA TYR A 109 -2.94 -8.85 8.56
C TYR A 109 -3.06 -10.00 9.57
N HIS A 110 -4.18 -10.09 10.31
CA HIS A 110 -4.43 -11.16 11.28
C HIS A 110 -4.61 -12.53 10.62
N MET A 111 -5.15 -12.60 9.40
CA MET A 111 -5.22 -13.85 8.63
C MET A 111 -3.83 -14.35 8.24
N LEU A 112 -2.90 -13.44 7.93
CA LEU A 112 -1.52 -13.78 7.59
C LEU A 112 -0.65 -14.09 8.81
N TYR A 113 -0.91 -13.42 9.94
CA TYR A 113 -0.15 -13.55 11.17
C TYR A 113 -1.08 -13.88 12.36
N PRO A 114 -1.64 -15.10 12.42
CA PRO A 114 -2.61 -15.46 13.45
C PRO A 114 -2.05 -15.45 14.88
N ASP A 115 -0.72 -15.59 15.03
CA ASP A 115 -0.03 -15.63 16.32
C ASP A 115 0.39 -14.26 16.86
N CYS A 116 0.15 -13.18 16.11
CA CYS A 116 0.53 -11.83 16.52
C CYS A 116 -0.32 -11.35 17.71
N GLN A 117 0.20 -10.38 18.46
CA GLN A 117 -0.42 -9.95 19.71
C GLN A 117 -1.78 -9.27 19.43
N SER A 118 -1.86 -8.50 18.34
CA SER A 118 -3.12 -7.89 17.91
C SER A 118 -4.18 -8.93 17.51
N ALA A 119 -3.80 -10.02 16.83
CA ALA A 119 -4.74 -11.05 16.40
C ALA A 119 -5.30 -11.84 17.59
N LYS A 120 -4.47 -12.13 18.58
CA LYS A 120 -4.90 -12.78 19.83
C LYS A 120 -5.86 -11.89 20.61
N ALA A 121 -5.48 -10.63 20.83
CA ALA A 121 -6.33 -9.66 21.51
C ALA A 121 -7.67 -9.46 20.80
N ALA A 122 -7.68 -9.40 19.46
CA ALA A 122 -8.91 -9.28 18.68
C ALA A 122 -9.85 -10.47 18.85
N LYS A 123 -9.31 -11.69 18.96
CA LYS A 123 -10.10 -12.92 19.18
C LYS A 123 -10.61 -13.05 20.61
N GLU A 124 -9.75 -12.75 21.59
CA GLU A 124 -10.08 -12.92 23.01
C GLU A 124 -11.08 -11.88 23.52
N GLN A 125 -10.98 -10.65 23.00
CA GLN A 125 -11.79 -9.52 23.47
C GLN A 125 -12.90 -9.14 22.46
N GLU A 126 -13.09 -9.93 21.40
CA GLU A 126 -14.06 -9.68 20.31
C GLU A 126 -14.05 -8.23 19.81
N VAL A 127 -12.85 -7.68 19.62
CA VAL A 127 -12.67 -6.26 19.32
C VAL A 127 -12.94 -6.00 17.84
N HIS A 128 -13.80 -5.03 17.54
CA HIS A 128 -14.20 -4.68 16.18
C HIS A 128 -14.04 -3.18 15.88
N GLY A 129 -14.08 -2.84 14.59
CA GLY A 129 -14.07 -1.45 14.11
C GLY A 129 -12.84 -0.65 14.54
N ILE A 130 -13.08 0.52 15.14
CA ILE A 130 -12.03 1.46 15.55
C ILE A 130 -11.16 0.88 16.67
N ASP A 131 -11.75 0.13 17.59
CA ASP A 131 -10.99 -0.42 18.70
C ASP A 131 -9.99 -1.49 18.24
N LEU A 132 -10.31 -2.22 17.15
CA LEU A 132 -9.37 -3.13 16.50
C LEU A 132 -8.14 -2.38 15.97
N ILE A 133 -8.34 -1.21 15.39
CA ILE A 133 -7.28 -0.33 14.90
C ILE A 133 -6.41 0.16 16.07
N LYS A 134 -7.03 0.55 17.20
CA LYS A 134 -6.29 0.98 18.40
C LYS A 134 -5.45 -0.15 19.00
N VAL A 135 -5.97 -1.38 19.03
CA VAL A 135 -5.22 -2.56 19.49
C VAL A 135 -4.03 -2.82 18.59
N PHE A 136 -4.26 -2.89 17.26
CA PHE A 136 -3.19 -3.08 16.27
C PHE A 136 -2.10 -2.01 16.38
N MET A 137 -2.50 -0.75 16.52
CA MET A 137 -1.60 0.38 16.69
C MET A 137 -0.67 0.20 17.89
N LYS A 138 -1.21 -0.23 19.04
CA LYS A 138 -0.43 -0.37 20.28
C LYS A 138 0.53 -1.56 20.27
N THR A 139 0.23 -2.61 19.50
CA THR A 139 1.00 -3.86 19.55
C THR A 139 1.94 -4.06 18.38
N GLU A 140 1.53 -3.69 17.16
CA GLU A 140 2.25 -4.05 15.92
C GLU A 140 2.78 -2.83 15.15
N SER A 141 2.21 -1.64 15.35
CA SER A 141 2.58 -0.46 14.57
C SER A 141 3.86 0.21 15.05
N LYS A 142 4.67 0.70 14.10
CA LYS A 142 5.85 1.53 14.40
C LYS A 142 5.53 3.02 14.42
N LYS A 143 4.38 3.42 13.87
CA LYS A 143 3.96 4.81 13.71
C LYS A 143 2.76 5.17 14.57
N VAL A 144 2.78 4.72 15.83
CA VAL A 144 1.70 4.90 16.82
C VAL A 144 1.19 6.35 16.85
N GLY A 145 2.07 7.33 17.04
CA GLY A 145 1.67 8.74 17.17
C GLY A 145 1.01 9.32 15.90
N TYR A 146 1.39 8.84 14.70
CA TYR A 146 0.75 9.29 13.47
C TYR A 146 -0.65 8.69 13.27
N ILE A 147 -0.81 7.42 13.65
CA ILE A 147 -2.12 6.74 13.59
C ILE A 147 -3.07 7.34 14.63
N GLU A 148 -2.57 7.60 15.84
CA GLU A 148 -3.36 8.21 16.92
C GLU A 148 -3.84 9.61 16.52
N LEU A 149 -2.96 10.43 15.96
CA LEU A 149 -3.32 11.76 15.44
C LEU A 149 -4.38 11.67 14.34
N ALA A 150 -4.24 10.72 13.41
CA ALA A 150 -5.21 10.52 12.33
C ALA A 150 -6.58 10.06 12.88
N LEU A 151 -6.59 9.17 13.87
CA LEU A 151 -7.81 8.70 14.52
C LEU A 151 -8.51 9.82 15.31
N GLN A 152 -7.75 10.67 16.00
CA GLN A 152 -8.30 11.80 16.71
C GLN A 152 -8.96 12.79 15.74
N ALA A 153 -8.27 13.16 14.65
CA ALA A 153 -8.83 14.04 13.63
C ALA A 153 -10.11 13.45 12.99
N TYR A 154 -10.14 12.14 12.75
CA TYR A 154 -11.32 11.43 12.27
C TYR A 154 -12.50 11.54 13.25
N GLN A 155 -12.27 11.33 14.54
CA GLN A 155 -13.31 11.40 15.57
C GLN A 155 -13.83 12.83 15.77
N GLU A 156 -12.96 13.83 15.73
CA GLU A 156 -13.35 15.25 15.81
C GLU A 156 -14.21 15.67 14.61
N ALA A 157 -13.85 15.21 13.41
CA ALA A 157 -14.64 15.45 12.19
C ALA A 157 -16.03 14.80 12.26
N LEU A 158 -16.12 13.58 12.79
CA LEU A 158 -17.39 12.88 13.04
C LEU A 158 -18.26 13.59 14.09
N ALA A 159 -17.66 14.04 15.19
CA ALA A 159 -18.40 14.75 16.24
C ALA A 159 -18.97 16.08 15.72
N SER A 160 -18.21 16.76 14.87
CA SER A 160 -18.64 18.01 14.23
C SER A 160 -19.78 17.79 13.23
N SER A 161 -19.75 16.70 12.45
CA SER A 161 -20.82 16.39 11.49
C SER A 161 -22.10 15.88 12.14
N ALA A 162 -22.01 15.25 13.32
CA ALA A 162 -23.17 14.80 14.09
C ALA A 162 -23.86 15.91 14.90
N ALA A 163 -23.19 17.06 15.09
CA ALA A 163 -23.74 18.22 15.80
C ALA A 163 -24.50 19.21 14.90
N LEU A 164 -24.56 18.94 13.58
CA LEU A 164 -25.32 19.68 12.58
C LEU A 164 -26.63 18.95 12.24
#